data_AF-A0A2J8PE71-F1
#
_entry.id   AF-A0A2J8PE71-F1
#
_cell.length_a   1.000
_cell.length_b   1.000
_cell.length_c   1.000
_cell.angle_alpha   90.00
_cell.angle_beta   90.00
_cell.angle_gamma   90.00
#
_symmetry.space_group_name_H-M   'P 1'
#
loop_
_entity.id
_entity.type
_entity.pdbx_description
1 polymer ?
#
loop_
_entity_poly.entity_id
_entity_poly.type
_entity_poly.pdbx_seq_one_letter_code
_entity_poly.pdbx_strand_id
1 'polypeptide(L)' 'GKVAQTACMSACQHLSTSLMQMLLDSELKQISMGAVQQFNLDVIQCELFASSEPVPGFQGDTLQLAFIDLRQ' A
#
# COMPACT_ATOMS: atom_id res chain seq x y z
N GLY A 1 2.55 -9.31 19.04
CA GLY A 1 3.83 -10.05 19.20
C GLY A 1 4.74 -9.72 18.04
N LYS A 2 6.08 -9.73 18.23
CA LYS A 2 7.06 -9.27 17.21
C LYS A 2 6.85 -9.89 15.81
N VAL A 3 6.55 -11.20 15.74
CA VAL A 3 6.30 -11.90 14.47
C VAL A 3 5.12 -11.31 13.70
N ALA A 4 4.02 -11.00 14.38
CA ALA A 4 2.83 -10.42 13.73
C ALA A 4 3.09 -9.00 13.21
N GLN A 5 3.88 -8.19 13.94
CA GLN A 5 4.27 -6.86 13.48
C GLN A 5 5.17 -6.95 12.25
N THR A 6 6.18 -7.82 12.26
CA THR A 6 7.05 -8.01 11.10
C THR A 6 6.26 -8.50 9.89
N ALA A 7 5.38 -9.48 10.06
CA ALA A 7 4.54 -9.98 8.97
C ALA A 7 3.62 -8.89 8.40
N CYS A 8 2.99 -8.09 9.26
CA CYS A 8 2.13 -6.99 8.85
C CYS A 8 2.90 -5.90 8.09
N MET A 9 4.09 -5.50 8.58
CA MET A 9 4.96 -4.56 7.88
C MET A 9 5.38 -5.09 6.50
N SER A 10 5.85 -6.34 6.43
CA SER A 10 6.24 -6.96 5.15
C SER A 10 5.07 -7.07 4.18
N ALA A 11 3.85 -7.34 4.67
CA ALA A 11 2.66 -7.35 3.84
C ALA A 11 2.35 -5.95 3.27
N CYS A 12 2.39 -4.90 4.09
CA CYS A 12 2.19 -3.52 3.61
C CYS A 12 3.24 -3.10 2.58
N GLN A 13 4.52 -3.43 2.83
CA GLN A 13 5.60 -3.16 1.89
C GLN A 13 5.40 -3.89 0.56
N HIS A 14 4.98 -5.16 0.61
CA HIS A 14 4.69 -5.95 -0.58
C HIS A 14 3.53 -5.34 -1.37
N LEU A 15 2.41 -5.01 -0.71
CA LEU A 15 1.27 -4.36 -1.34
C LEU A 15 1.66 -3.06 -2.04
N SER A 16 2.39 -2.18 -1.35
CA SER A 16 2.85 -0.91 -1.91
C SER A 16 3.73 -1.11 -3.14
N THR A 17 4.69 -2.03 -3.04
CA THR A 17 5.61 -2.35 -4.16
C THR A 17 4.85 -2.92 -5.35
N SER A 18 3.93 -3.85 -5.12
CA SER A 18 3.15 -4.47 -6.19
C SER A 18 2.22 -3.49 -6.90
N LEU A 19 1.59 -2.58 -6.15
CA LEU A 19 0.77 -1.51 -6.73
C LEU A 19 1.63 -0.52 -7.54
N MET A 20 2.80 -0.13 -7.03
CA MET A 20 3.73 0.72 -7.78
C MET A 20 4.19 0.05 -9.08
N GLN A 21 4.56 -1.24 -9.00
CA GLN A 21 4.98 -2.02 -10.16
C GLN A 21 3.87 -2.15 -11.21
N MET A 22 2.60 -2.22 -10.81
CA MET A 22 1.49 -2.23 -11.75
C MET A 22 1.45 -0.97 -12.63
N LEU A 23 1.80 0.20 -12.07
CA LEU A 23 1.85 1.46 -12.82
C LEU A 23 3.14 1.66 -13.60
N LEU A 24 4.25 1.13 -13.09
CA LEU A 24 5.58 1.29 -13.68
C LEU A 24 5.98 0.12 -14.60
N ASP A 25 5.09 -0.84 -14.85
CA ASP A 25 5.34 -1.97 -15.74
C ASP A 25 5.69 -1.45 -17.15
N SER A 26 6.85 -1.83 -17.67
CA SER A 26 7.30 -1.43 -19.00
C SER A 26 6.37 -1.90 -20.12
N GLU A 27 5.58 -2.94 -19.88
CA GLU A 27 4.60 -3.47 -20.81
C GLU A 27 3.26 -2.73 -20.76
N LEU A 28 3.00 -1.93 -19.72
CA LEU A 28 1.81 -1.08 -19.64
C LEU A 28 1.91 0.10 -20.62
N LYS A 29 1.28 -0.04 -21.79
CA LYS A 29 1.30 1.00 -22.84
C LYS A 29 0.24 2.08 -22.68
N GLN A 30 -0.85 1.77 -21.98
CA GLN A 30 -1.97 2.67 -21.75
C GLN A 30 -2.75 2.23 -20.52
N ILE A 31 -3.36 3.20 -19.85
CA ILE A 31 -4.27 2.96 -18.73
C ILE A 31 -5.55 3.77 -18.97
N SER A 32 -6.71 3.16 -18.73
CA SER A 32 -7.98 3.87 -18.86
C SER A 32 -8.21 4.76 -17.63
N MET A 33 -8.99 5.83 -17.79
CA MET A 33 -9.38 6.67 -16.65
C MET A 33 -10.09 5.88 -15.55
N GLY A 34 -10.92 4.89 -15.92
CA GLY A 34 -11.59 4.02 -14.95
C GLY A 34 -10.60 3.15 -14.15
N ALA A 35 -9.54 2.67 -14.79
CA ALA A 35 -8.48 1.92 -14.10
C ALA A 35 -7.68 2.81 -13.15
N VAL A 36 -7.38 4.06 -13.53
CA VAL A 36 -6.74 5.05 -12.63
C VAL A 36 -7.61 5.34 -11.41
N GLN A 37 -8.92 5.51 -11.61
CA GLN A 37 -9.86 5.73 -10.50
C GLN A 37 -9.92 4.53 -9.56
N GLN A 38 -9.98 3.31 -10.10
CA GLN A 38 -9.97 2.10 -9.27
C GLN A 38 -8.66 1.95 -8.50
N PHE A 39 -7.52 2.23 -9.15
CA PHE A 39 -6.22 2.23 -8.49
C PHE A 39 -6.18 3.20 -7.31
N ASN A 40 -6.74 4.41 -7.48
CA ASN A 40 -6.84 5.37 -6.39
C ASN A 40 -7.67 4.83 -5.21
N LEU A 41 -8.79 4.15 -5.48
CA LEU A 41 -9.58 3.50 -4.44
C LEU A 41 -8.79 2.40 -3.73
N ASP A 42 -8.02 1.60 -4.47
CA ASP A 42 -7.20 0.53 -3.90
C ASP A 42 -6.09 1.10 -2.97
N VAL A 43 -5.46 2.21 -3.35
CA VAL A 43 -4.50 2.94 -2.51
C VAL A 43 -5.18 3.47 -1.24
N ILE A 44 -6.35 4.10 -1.36
CA ILE A 44 -7.12 4.59 -0.19
C ILE A 44 -7.43 3.45 0.77
N GLN A 45 -7.82 2.27 0.26
CA GLN A 45 -8.11 1.12 1.11
C GLN A 45 -6.86 0.59 1.84
N CYS A 46 -5.69 0.64 1.19
CA CYS A 46 -4.42 0.31 1.83
C CYS A 46 -4.06 1.30 2.96
N GLU A 47 -4.24 2.59 2.71
CA GLU A 47 -4.03 3.65 3.72
C GLU A 47 -4.97 3.48 4.92
N LEU A 48 -6.26 3.19 4.65
CA LEU A 48 -7.25 2.93 5.69
C LEU A 48 -6.86 1.70 6.54
N PHE A 49 -6.44 0.61 5.91
CA PHE A 49 -5.92 -0.56 6.61
C PHE A 49 -4.70 -0.23 7.47
N ALA A 50 -3.74 0.53 6.95
CA ALA A 50 -2.56 0.94 7.71
C ALA A 50 -2.93 1.79 8.93
N SER A 51 -3.95 2.65 8.81
CA SER A 51 -4.45 3.50 9.89
C SER A 51 -5.34 2.78 10.91
N SER A 52 -5.83 1.57 10.62
CA SER A 52 -6.80 0.86 11.47
C SER A 52 -6.15 0.06 12.60
N GLU A 53 -4.87 0.29 12.90
CA GLU A 53 -4.07 -0.48 13.88
C GLU A 53 -4.20 -2.01 13.70
N PRO A 54 -3.91 -2.57 12.50
CA PRO A 54 -4.23 -3.96 12.17
C PRO A 54 -3.48 -5.00 13.02
N VAL A 55 -2.33 -4.61 13.59
CA VAL A 55 -1.61 -5.39 14.60
C VAL A 55 -1.17 -4.45 15.72
N PRO A 56 -1.43 -4.79 17.00
CA PRO A 56 -1.05 -3.91 18.12
C PRO A 56 0.47 -3.75 18.26
N GLY A 57 0.87 -2.55 18.67
CA GLY A 57 2.25 -2.21 19.05
C GLY A 57 3.12 -1.62 17.95
N PHE A 58 2.54 -1.20 16.82
CA PHE A 58 3.17 -0.19 15.95
C PHE A 58 3.14 1.19 16.62
N GLN A 59 4.11 2.04 16.30
CA GLN A 59 4.20 3.41 16.85
C GLN A 59 3.73 4.43 15.82
N GLY A 60 2.79 5.30 16.21
CA GLY A 60 2.30 6.39 15.35
C GLY A 60 1.98 5.92 13.94
N ASP A 61 2.51 6.63 12.94
CA ASP A 61 2.18 6.41 11.53
C ASP A 61 3.10 5.41 10.80
N THR A 62 3.76 4.51 11.54
CA THR A 62 4.80 3.63 10.99
C THR A 62 4.32 2.78 9.81
N LEU A 63 3.07 2.29 9.84
CA LEU A 63 2.53 1.50 8.74
C LEU A 63 2.15 2.36 7.52
N GLN A 64 1.67 3.59 7.73
CA GLN A 64 1.32 4.50 6.63
C GLN A 64 2.56 4.89 5.81
N LEU A 65 3.76 4.93 6.42
CA LEU A 65 5.02 5.18 5.71
C LEU A 65 5.26 4.22 4.55
N ALA A 66 4.72 3.00 4.60
CA ALA A 66 4.87 2.02 3.51
C ALA A 66 4.18 2.47 2.20
N PHE A 67 3.21 3.38 2.27
CA PHE A 67 2.38 3.79 1.13
C PHE A 67 2.63 5.25 0.68
N ILE A 68 3.53 6.00 1.34
CA ILE A 68 3.78 7.42 1.02
C ILE A 68 4.22 7.63 -0.43
N ASP A 69 5.17 6.82 -0.91
CA ASP A 69 5.69 6.96 -2.26
C ASP A 69 4.65 6.56 -3.32
N LEU A 70 3.76 5.62 -2.98
CA LEU A 70 2.67 5.19 -3.86
C LEU A 70 1.60 6.27 -4.06
N ARG A 71 1.48 7.20 -3.12
CA ARG A 71 0.45 8.25 -3.13
C ARG A 71 0.85 9.49 -3.95
N GLN A 72 2.13 9.71 -4.17
CA GLN A 72 2.65 10.90 -4.88
C GLN A 72 2.55 10.75 -6.40
#